data_AF-U6E065-F1
#
_entry.id   AF-U6E065-F1
#
_cell.length_a   1.000
_cell.length_b   1.000
_cell.length_c   1.000
_cell.angle_alpha   90.00
_cell.angle_beta   90.00
_cell.angle_gamma   90.00
#
_symmetry.space_group_name_H-M   'P 1'
#
loop_
_entity.id
_entity.type
_entity.pdbx_description
1 polymer ?
#
loop_
_entity_poly.entity_id
_entity_poly.type
_entity_poly.pdbx_seq_one_letter_code
_entity_poly.pdbx_strand_id
1 'polypeptide(L)'
;SQLEATKRKHQEIRAMRSQLKKIEDLGAAMEEALILDNKYTEHSTVGLAQQWDQLDQLGMRMQHNLEQQIQARNTTGVTEEALKEFSMMFKHFDKDKSGRLNHQEFKSCLRSLGYDLPMVEEGEPDPEFEAILDT
;
A
#
# COMPACT_ATOMS: atom_id res chain seq x y z
N SER A 1 -0.91 1.58 -14.60
CA SER A 1 -0.44 0.85 -13.40
C SER A 1 -1.47 -0.21 -13.02
N GLN A 2 -1.13 -1.16 -12.14
CA GLN A 2 -2.10 -2.16 -11.65
C GLN A 2 -3.31 -1.50 -10.96
N LEU A 3 -3.10 -0.39 -10.25
CA LEU A 3 -4.18 0.40 -9.62
C LEU A 3 -5.19 0.92 -10.66
N GLU A 4 -4.73 1.53 -11.75
CA GLU A 4 -5.59 2.04 -12.82
C GLU A 4 -6.41 0.94 -13.50
N ALA A 5 -5.80 -0.23 -13.74
CA ALA A 5 -6.51 -1.37 -14.32
C ALA A 5 -7.61 -1.89 -13.38
N THR A 6 -7.35 -1.95 -12.07
CA THR A 6 -8.34 -2.35 -11.05
C THR A 6 -9.46 -1.31 -10.93
N LYS A 7 -9.14 -0.01 -10.93
CA LYS A 7 -10.13 1.08 -10.94
C LYS A 7 -11.07 1.00 -12.12
N ARG A 8 -10.52 0.79 -13.32
CA ARG A 8 -11.31 0.64 -14.54
C ARG A 8 -12.27 -0.55 -14.47
N LYS A 9 -11.78 -1.74 -14.10
CA LYS A 9 -12.65 -2.93 -13.96
C LYS A 9 -13.75 -2.72 -12.91
N HIS A 10 -13.43 -2.07 -11.79
CA HIS A 10 -14.42 -1.78 -10.76
C HIS A 10 -15.49 -0.79 -11.23
N GLN A 11 -15.12 0.21 -12.04
CA GLN A 11 -16.10 1.10 -12.69
C GLN A 11 -16.98 0.37 -13.69
N GLU A 12 -16.43 -0.55 -14.49
CA GLU A 12 -17.19 -1.39 -15.41
C GLU A 12 -18.21 -2.24 -14.65
N ILE A 13 -17.81 -2.86 -13.53
CA ILE A 13 -18.72 -3.56 -12.61
C ILE A 13 -19.81 -2.59 -12.15
N ARG A 14 -19.49 -1.44 -11.58
CA ARG A 14 -20.52 -0.49 -11.10
C ARG A 14 -21.49 -0.03 -12.20
N ALA A 15 -21.02 0.20 -13.42
CA ALA A 15 -21.88 0.60 -14.54
C ALA A 15 -22.95 -0.47 -14.89
N MET A 16 -22.59 -1.73 -14.73
CA MET A 16 -23.49 -2.86 -14.95
C MET A 16 -24.53 -3.06 -13.83
N ARG A 17 -24.51 -2.27 -12.73
CA ARG A 17 -25.54 -2.35 -11.66
C ARG A 17 -26.95 -2.12 -12.18
N SER A 18 -27.08 -1.32 -13.24
CA SER A 18 -28.35 -1.11 -13.96
C SER A 18 -28.94 -2.40 -14.53
N GLN A 19 -28.12 -3.37 -14.93
CA GLN A 19 -28.58 -4.67 -15.41
C GLN A 19 -29.09 -5.53 -14.26
N LEU A 20 -28.38 -5.53 -13.12
CA LEU A 20 -28.84 -6.22 -11.91
C LEU A 20 -30.19 -5.65 -11.44
N LYS A 21 -30.39 -4.33 -11.54
CA LYS A 21 -31.68 -3.71 -11.19
C LYS A 21 -32.83 -4.25 -12.05
N LYS A 22 -32.62 -4.44 -13.36
CA LYS A 22 -33.63 -5.06 -14.24
C LYS A 22 -33.95 -6.49 -13.82
N ILE A 23 -32.97 -7.25 -13.36
CA ILE A 23 -33.17 -8.63 -12.87
C ILE A 23 -33.98 -8.62 -11.57
N GLU A 24 -33.67 -7.71 -10.64
CA GLU A 24 -34.45 -7.52 -9.40
C GLU A 24 -35.92 -7.15 -9.71
N ASP A 25 -36.16 -6.23 -10.65
CA ASP A 25 -37.51 -5.80 -11.04
C ASP A 25 -38.30 -6.95 -11.70
N LEU A 26 -37.66 -7.74 -12.58
CA LEU A 26 -38.28 -8.93 -13.16
C LEU A 26 -38.59 -9.99 -12.10
N GLY A 27 -37.67 -10.18 -11.13
CA GLY A 27 -37.90 -11.08 -10.01
C GLY A 27 -39.12 -10.68 -9.17
N ALA A 28 -39.26 -9.38 -8.87
CA ALA A 28 -40.42 -8.86 -8.14
C ALA A 28 -41.73 -9.07 -8.92
N ALA A 29 -41.73 -8.87 -10.24
CA ALA A 29 -42.91 -9.12 -11.07
C ALA A 29 -43.30 -10.60 -11.12
N MET A 30 -42.32 -11.51 -11.11
CA MET A 30 -42.58 -12.95 -11.02
C MET A 30 -43.17 -13.33 -9.66
N GLU A 31 -42.65 -12.77 -8.58
CA GLU A 31 -43.14 -13.00 -7.21
C GLU A 31 -44.58 -12.48 -7.03
N GLU A 32 -44.90 -11.29 -7.56
CA GLU A 32 -46.26 -10.74 -7.56
C GLU A 32 -47.24 -11.63 -8.34
N ALA A 33 -46.76 -12.26 -9.42
CA ALA A 33 -47.52 -13.24 -10.19
C ALA A 33 -47.55 -14.65 -9.56
N LEU A 34 -46.99 -14.83 -8.35
CA LEU A 34 -46.84 -16.12 -7.65
C LEU A 34 -46.04 -17.17 -8.42
N ILE A 35 -45.16 -16.73 -9.32
CA ILE A 35 -44.23 -17.58 -10.07
C ILE A 35 -42.93 -17.70 -9.27
N LEU A 36 -42.83 -18.76 -8.48
CA LEU A 36 -41.70 -18.98 -7.56
C LEU A 36 -40.57 -19.85 -8.17
N ASP A 37 -40.86 -20.56 -9.26
CA ASP A 37 -39.91 -21.46 -9.92
C ASP A 37 -39.64 -21.00 -11.36
N ASN A 38 -38.36 -20.87 -11.69
CA ASN A 38 -37.91 -20.58 -13.04
C ASN A 38 -37.00 -21.71 -13.54
N LYS A 39 -37.59 -22.75 -14.14
CA LYS A 39 -36.85 -23.87 -14.76
C LYS A 39 -35.74 -23.51 -15.76
N TYR A 40 -35.68 -22.26 -16.23
CA TYR A 40 -34.65 -21.80 -17.17
C TYR A 40 -33.40 -21.26 -16.46
N THR A 41 -33.41 -21.09 -15.14
CA THR A 41 -32.24 -20.65 -14.38
C THR A 41 -32.27 -21.15 -12.94
N GLU A 42 -31.13 -21.62 -12.46
CA GLU A 42 -30.94 -22.01 -11.04
C GLU A 42 -30.55 -20.81 -10.16
N HIS A 43 -30.36 -19.62 -10.75
CA HIS A 43 -29.93 -18.44 -10.03
C HIS A 43 -31.14 -17.64 -9.51
N SER A 44 -31.16 -17.39 -8.21
CA SER A 44 -32.12 -16.46 -7.61
C SER A 44 -31.67 -15.01 -7.79
N THR A 45 -32.64 -14.10 -7.92
CA THR A 45 -32.38 -12.66 -8.01
C THR A 45 -31.61 -12.14 -6.79
N VAL A 46 -31.98 -12.62 -5.59
CA VAL A 46 -31.29 -12.34 -4.33
C VAL A 46 -29.84 -12.86 -4.34
N GLY A 47 -29.62 -14.08 -4.83
CA GLY A 47 -28.28 -14.67 -4.92
C GLY A 47 -27.36 -13.88 -5.85
N LEU A 48 -27.87 -13.46 -7.01
CA LEU A 48 -27.14 -12.61 -7.94
C LEU A 48 -26.80 -11.25 -7.33
N ALA A 49 -27.74 -10.64 -6.59
CA ALA A 49 -27.48 -9.37 -5.91
C ALA A 49 -26.39 -9.51 -4.82
N GLN A 50 -26.41 -10.59 -4.05
CA GLN A 50 -25.38 -10.85 -3.06
C GLN A 50 -23.99 -11.06 -3.68
N GLN A 51 -23.90 -11.86 -4.76
CA GLN A 51 -22.64 -12.07 -5.47
C GLN A 51 -22.10 -10.77 -6.06
N TRP A 52 -22.99 -9.89 -6.50
CA TRP A 52 -22.63 -8.56 -6.99
C TRP A 52 -22.01 -7.68 -5.92
N ASP A 53 -22.64 -7.59 -4.74
CA ASP A 53 -22.14 -6.79 -3.63
C ASP A 53 -20.77 -7.30 -3.16
N GLN A 54 -20.56 -8.62 -3.17
CA GLN A 54 -19.26 -9.22 -2.88
C GLN A 54 -18.19 -8.79 -3.88
N LEU A 55 -18.52 -8.73 -5.17
CA LEU A 55 -17.61 -8.29 -6.22
C LEU A 55 -17.27 -6.79 -6.11
N ASP A 56 -18.25 -5.94 -5.81
CA ASP A 56 -18.04 -4.50 -5.57
C ASP A 56 -17.11 -4.28 -4.36
N GLN A 57 -17.36 -4.98 -3.25
CA GLN A 57 -16.52 -4.93 -2.06
C GLN A 57 -15.09 -5.44 -2.31
N LEU A 58 -14.93 -6.50 -3.12
CA LEU A 58 -13.61 -6.98 -3.52
C LEU A 58 -12.85 -5.90 -4.30
N GLY A 59 -13.51 -5.27 -5.27
CA GLY A 59 -12.93 -4.20 -6.07
C GLY A 59 -12.48 -2.99 -5.24
N MET A 60 -13.28 -2.59 -4.24
CA MET A 60 -12.90 -1.54 -3.29
C MET A 60 -11.67 -1.92 -2.46
N ARG A 61 -11.66 -3.14 -1.88
CA ARG A 61 -10.54 -3.61 -1.06
C ARG A 61 -9.23 -3.67 -1.86
N MET A 62 -9.27 -4.16 -3.09
CA MET A 62 -8.09 -4.22 -3.95
C MET A 62 -7.52 -2.82 -4.28
N GLN A 63 -8.39 -1.86 -4.60
CA GLN A 63 -7.95 -0.47 -4.84
C GLN A 63 -7.29 0.12 -3.60
N HIS A 64 -7.94 -0.02 -2.45
CA HIS A 64 -7.42 0.49 -1.18
C HIS A 64 -6.06 -0.13 -0.80
N ASN A 65 -5.91 -1.45 -0.99
CA ASN A 65 -4.64 -2.13 -0.72
C ASN A 65 -3.50 -1.59 -1.60
N LEU A 66 -3.75 -1.42 -2.90
CA LEU A 66 -2.77 -0.90 -3.85
C LEU A 66 -2.43 0.57 -3.56
N GLU A 67 -3.41 1.38 -3.18
CA GLU A 67 -3.19 2.78 -2.77
C GLU A 67 -2.31 2.85 -1.53
N GLN A 68 -2.58 2.04 -0.51
CA GLN A 68 -1.74 1.95 0.69
C GLN A 68 -0.32 1.48 0.36
N GLN A 69 -0.16 0.50 -0.53
CA GLN A 69 1.17 0.02 -0.93
C GLN A 69 1.97 1.10 -1.67
N ILE A 70 1.32 1.85 -2.56
CA ILE A 70 1.95 2.99 -3.25
C ILE A 70 2.30 4.08 -2.24
N GLN A 71 1.39 4.40 -1.32
CA GLN A 71 1.65 5.38 -0.28
C GLN A 71 2.81 4.97 0.61
N ALA A 72 2.85 3.73 1.11
CA ALA A 72 3.95 3.22 1.91
C ALA A 72 5.30 3.33 1.17
N ARG A 73 5.33 2.95 -0.11
CA ARG A 73 6.51 3.09 -0.97
C ARG A 73 6.94 4.55 -1.16
N ASN A 74 5.98 5.47 -1.29
CA ASN A 74 6.26 6.89 -1.47
C ASN A 74 6.66 7.58 -0.15
N THR A 75 6.09 7.16 0.99
CA THR A 75 6.36 7.69 2.32
C THR A 75 7.74 7.28 2.82
N THR A 76 8.22 6.07 2.49
CA THR A 76 9.57 5.68 2.87
C THR A 76 10.63 6.44 2.09
N GLY A 77 10.34 6.96 0.89
CA GLY A 77 11.27 7.74 0.04
C GLY A 77 12.59 7.03 -0.34
N VAL A 78 12.79 5.84 0.19
CA VAL A 78 14.00 5.03 0.21
C VAL A 78 13.62 3.66 -0.32
N THR A 79 14.42 3.14 -1.26
CA THR A 79 14.22 1.80 -1.82
C THR A 79 14.50 0.71 -0.78
N GLU A 80 13.96 -0.50 -0.98
CA GLU A 80 14.22 -1.61 -0.04
C GLU A 80 15.72 -1.93 0.04
N GLU A 81 16.44 -1.77 -1.07
CA GLU A 81 17.88 -1.93 -1.16
C GLU A 81 18.61 -0.88 -0.31
N ALA A 82 18.24 0.39 -0.43
CA ALA A 82 18.83 1.46 0.37
C ALA A 82 18.52 1.28 1.87
N LEU A 83 17.32 0.80 2.22
CA LEU A 83 16.95 0.52 3.60
C LEU A 83 17.74 -0.67 4.19
N LYS A 84 18.03 -1.69 3.36
CA LYS A 84 18.94 -2.80 3.72
C LYS A 84 20.37 -2.30 3.90
N GLU A 85 20.86 -1.44 3.00
CA GLU A 85 22.19 -0.82 3.11
C GLU A 85 22.31 0.00 4.40
N PHE A 86 21.34 0.86 4.71
CA PHE A 86 21.32 1.61 5.97
C PHE A 86 21.31 0.67 7.18
N SER A 87 20.51 -0.39 7.15
CA SER A 87 20.45 -1.38 8.24
C SER A 87 21.75 -2.15 8.43
N MET A 88 22.43 -2.49 7.33
CA MET A 88 23.72 -3.20 7.37
C MET A 88 24.82 -2.30 7.91
N MET A 89 24.90 -1.05 7.45
CA MET A 89 25.90 -0.09 7.92
C MET A 89 25.66 0.29 9.38
N PHE A 90 24.41 0.50 9.79
CA PHE A 90 24.07 0.74 11.20
C PHE A 90 24.57 -0.40 12.10
N LYS A 91 24.28 -1.66 11.75
CA LYS A 91 24.77 -2.83 12.52
C LYS A 91 26.29 -3.00 12.51
N HIS A 92 26.96 -2.54 11.46
CA HIS A 92 28.41 -2.60 11.37
C HIS A 92 29.09 -1.61 12.35
N PHE A 93 28.50 -0.43 12.52
CA PHE A 93 29.03 0.62 13.39
C PHE A 93 28.51 0.54 14.84
N ASP A 94 27.33 -0.03 15.08
CA ASP A 94 26.76 -0.32 16.42
C ASP A 94 27.48 -1.52 17.06
N LYS A 95 28.75 -1.33 17.43
CA LYS A 95 29.63 -2.40 17.92
C LYS A 95 29.17 -2.97 19.26
N ASP A 96 28.58 -2.12 20.10
CA ASP A 96 28.07 -2.49 21.42
C ASP A 96 26.63 -3.06 21.37
N LYS A 97 25.99 -3.03 20.19
CA LYS A 97 24.61 -3.46 19.96
C LYS A 97 23.62 -2.74 20.87
N SER A 98 23.93 -1.49 21.22
CA SER A 98 23.05 -0.65 22.02
C SER A 98 21.79 -0.25 21.25
N GLY A 99 21.79 -0.43 19.93
CA GLY A 99 20.74 0.06 19.05
C GLY A 99 20.81 1.57 18.83
N ARG A 100 21.94 2.19 19.17
CA ARG A 100 22.22 3.62 19.02
C ARG A 100 23.65 3.78 18.51
N LEU A 101 23.90 4.80 17.69
CA LEU A 101 25.26 5.19 17.31
C LEU A 101 25.62 6.45 18.10
N ASN A 102 26.77 6.42 18.77
CA ASN A 102 27.33 7.65 19.34
C ASN A 102 27.85 8.58 18.23
N HIS A 103 28.22 9.83 18.55
CA HIS A 103 28.65 10.79 17.52
C HIS A 103 29.82 10.29 16.66
N GLN A 104 30.79 9.59 17.23
CA GLN A 104 31.93 9.06 16.46
C GLN A 104 31.51 7.93 15.52
N GLU A 105 30.64 7.02 15.99
CA GLU A 105 30.10 5.92 15.21
C GLU A 105 29.18 6.41 14.08
N PHE A 106 28.33 7.39 14.39
CA PHE A 106 27.42 7.99 13.41
C PHE A 106 28.19 8.74 12.32
N LYS A 107 29.20 9.53 12.70
CA LYS A 107 30.11 10.21 11.76
C LYS A 107 30.84 9.22 10.85
N SER A 108 31.31 8.11 11.41
CA SER A 108 31.98 7.03 10.65
C SER A 108 31.00 6.34 9.69
N CYS A 109 29.77 6.09 10.14
CA CYS A 109 28.69 5.51 9.33
C CYS A 109 28.34 6.39 8.13
N LEU A 110 28.19 7.71 8.33
CA LEU A 110 27.90 8.67 7.25
C LEU A 110 29.02 8.69 6.19
N ARG A 111 30.29 8.68 6.61
CA ARG A 111 31.41 8.59 5.67
C ARG A 111 31.40 7.30 4.86
N SER A 112 31.10 6.16 5.49
CA SER A 112 30.97 4.87 4.78
C SER A 112 29.78 4.80 3.82
N LEU A 113 28.72 5.57 4.10
CA LEU A 113 27.59 5.80 3.20
C LEU A 113 27.92 6.76 2.04
N GLY A 114 29.11 7.38 2.05
CA GLY A 114 29.59 8.27 0.98
C GLY A 114 29.33 9.76 1.23
N TYR A 115 28.96 10.18 2.45
CA TYR A 115 28.93 11.60 2.80
C TYR A 115 30.35 12.15 2.95
N ASP A 116 30.64 13.24 2.25
CA ASP A 116 31.92 13.92 2.28
C ASP A 116 32.00 14.81 3.52
N LEU A 117 32.33 14.21 4.67
CA LEU A 117 32.54 14.93 5.93
C LEU A 117 34.04 15.20 6.13
N PRO A 118 34.45 16.46 6.37
CA PRO A 118 35.85 16.84 6.51
C PRO A 118 36.54 16.05 7.63
N MET A 119 37.83 15.75 7.44
CA MET A 119 38.65 15.18 8.51
C MET A 119 39.02 16.28 9.50
N VAL A 120 38.24 16.37 10.57
CA VAL A 120 38.50 17.23 11.73
C VAL A 120 39.23 16.42 12.81
N GLU A 121 40.17 17.05 13.52
CA GLU A 121 40.91 16.41 14.61
C GLU A 121 39.96 15.97 15.75
N GLU A 122 40.35 14.93 16.51
CA GLU A 122 39.56 14.44 17.65
C GLU A 122 39.38 15.56 18.70
N GLY A 123 38.15 16.05 18.83
CA GLY A 123 37.78 17.09 19.80
C GLY A 123 37.47 18.46 19.19
N GLU A 124 37.75 18.65 17.90
CA GLU A 124 37.38 19.88 17.19
C GLU A 124 35.93 19.81 16.67
N PRO A 125 35.18 20.94 16.71
CA PRO A 125 33.81 20.99 16.23
C PRO A 125 33.76 20.80 14.71
N ASP A 126 32.87 19.93 14.25
CA ASP A 126 32.62 19.69 12.84
C ASP A 126 31.31 20.37 12.42
N PRO A 127 31.35 21.59 11.87
CA PRO A 127 30.14 22.37 11.61
C PRO A 127 29.21 21.71 10.57
N GLU A 128 29.73 20.91 9.64
CA GLU A 128 28.90 20.17 8.68
C GLU A 128 28.21 18.99 9.34
N PHE A 129 28.90 18.27 10.22
CA PHE A 129 28.29 17.18 10.99
C PHE A 129 27.25 17.71 12.00
N GLU A 130 27.53 18.81 12.70
CA GLU A 130 26.58 19.44 13.63
C GLU A 130 25.33 19.95 12.90
N ALA A 131 25.49 20.54 11.70
CA ALA A 131 24.35 20.95 10.88
C ALA A 131 23.44 19.78 10.47
N ILE A 132 24.00 18.58 10.28
CA ILE A 132 23.22 17.35 10.02
C ILE A 132 22.42 16.92 11.25
N LEU A 133 22.97 17.11 12.46
CA LEU A 133 22.28 16.76 13.71
C LEU A 133 21.14 17.73 14.06
N ASP A 134 21.26 18.99 13.63
CA ASP A 134 20.28 20.06 13.89
C ASP A 134 19.11 20.12 12.85
N THR A 135 19.12 19.26 11.83
CA THR A 135 18.08 19.16 10.80
C THR A 135 16.97 18.19 11.18
#